data_AF-A0A1H9CTD9-F1
#
_entry.id   AF-A0A1H9CTD9-F1
#
_cell.length_a   1.000
_cell.length_b   1.000
_cell.length_c   1.000
_cell.angle_alpha   90.00
_cell.angle_beta   90.00
_cell.angle_gamma   90.00
#
_symmetry.space_group_name_H-M   'P 1'
#
loop_
_entity.id
_entity.type
_entity.pdbx_description
1 polymer ?
#
loop_
_entity_poly.entity_id
_entity_poly.type
_entity_poly.pdbx_seq_one_letter_code
_entity_poly.pdbx_strand_id
1 'polypeptide(L)'
;MRLATWNVAWFDALFDDAGALVRDDGWSKRWDVTRRDQADAIAHVLQTMNADAIMVIEAPDTSSRRSGAAALRNFADHYGLRQRAALIGFANDTRQEIALMFDPDCGRAVHRPLSDNAAPRFDRSLTVTLNGHDIDAVWSKPPLELVYTPRDGAALSLIGVHSKSKAAHGDTAAQRARVGVANRRKQLSQCLWLRRRVDQMLRDDPAARLVVLGDFNDGPGLDEYEVEFGQSGVEIVLGTQGDRMPLHDPHAQLALGSRNGARPATARFRPNDGPYLSALLDYIMVSPALRATQPVWRIWHPFDDPEVFADTSLREALLLASDHFPVTLDLMV
;
A
#
# COMPACT_ATOMS: atom_id res chain seq x y z
N MET A 1 -14.58 4.78 -12.79
CA MET A 1 -13.94 3.58 -12.21
C MET A 1 -13.26 3.98 -10.92
N ARG A 2 -13.38 3.17 -9.87
CA ARG A 2 -12.76 3.41 -8.56
C ARG A 2 -11.67 2.39 -8.28
N LEU A 3 -10.45 2.87 -8.04
CA LEU A 3 -9.37 2.07 -7.48
C LEU A 3 -9.23 2.36 -5.98
N ALA A 4 -8.74 1.40 -5.22
CA ALA A 4 -8.39 1.59 -3.82
C ALA A 4 -7.05 0.96 -3.48
N THR A 5 -6.44 1.45 -2.40
CA THR A 5 -5.39 0.74 -1.67
C THR A 5 -5.73 0.73 -0.19
N TRP A 6 -5.47 -0.40 0.48
CA TRP A 6 -5.71 -0.51 1.91
C TRP A 6 -4.80 -1.56 2.55
N ASN A 7 -4.03 -1.15 3.57
CA ASN A 7 -3.41 -2.08 4.52
C ASN A 7 -4.47 -2.57 5.51
N VAL A 8 -4.80 -3.86 5.45
CA VAL A 8 -5.89 -4.46 6.24
C VAL A 8 -5.39 -4.92 7.62
N ALA A 9 -4.08 -4.83 7.88
CA ALA A 9 -3.42 -5.22 9.12
C ALA A 9 -3.70 -6.69 9.52
N TRP A 10 -2.73 -7.56 9.23
CA TRP A 10 -2.76 -8.98 9.61
C TRP A 10 -3.96 -9.76 9.03
N PHE A 11 -4.34 -9.50 7.77
CA PHE A 11 -5.51 -10.13 7.18
C PHE A 11 -5.38 -11.67 7.14
N ASP A 12 -4.17 -12.18 6.96
CA ASP A 12 -3.83 -13.60 7.02
C ASP A 12 -4.34 -14.31 8.29
N ALA A 13 -4.40 -13.61 9.43
CA ALA A 13 -4.79 -14.16 10.71
C ALA A 13 -6.29 -14.45 10.84
N LEU A 14 -7.10 -13.99 9.88
CA LEU A 14 -8.53 -14.27 9.79
C LEU A 14 -8.83 -15.55 9.00
N PHE A 15 -7.81 -16.26 8.52
CA PHE A 15 -7.98 -17.47 7.72
C PHE A 15 -7.22 -18.64 8.33
N ASP A 16 -7.75 -19.84 8.13
CA ASP A 16 -7.01 -21.07 8.41
C ASP A 16 -6.01 -21.41 7.27
N ASP A 17 -5.34 -22.54 7.40
CA ASP A 17 -4.38 -23.02 6.40
C ASP A 17 -5.06 -23.40 5.07
N ALA A 18 -6.36 -23.77 5.10
CA ALA A 18 -7.15 -24.05 3.90
C ALA A 18 -7.69 -22.78 3.23
N GLY A 19 -7.47 -21.60 3.82
CA GLY A 19 -7.99 -20.32 3.34
C GLY A 19 -9.47 -20.12 3.67
N ALA A 20 -10.06 -20.89 4.58
CA ALA A 20 -11.40 -20.65 5.07
C ALA A 20 -11.38 -19.51 6.10
N LEU A 21 -12.39 -18.64 6.04
CA LEU A 21 -12.54 -17.55 7.01
C LEU A 21 -12.85 -18.11 8.41
N VAL A 22 -12.03 -17.74 9.39
CA VAL A 22 -12.21 -18.07 10.80
C VAL A 22 -12.90 -16.90 11.51
N ARG A 23 -14.24 -16.93 11.49
CA ARG A 23 -15.10 -15.88 12.06
C ARG A 23 -15.71 -16.28 13.40
N ASP A 24 -14.89 -16.27 14.45
CA ASP A 24 -15.29 -16.60 15.81
C ASP A 24 -15.00 -15.45 16.81
N ASP A 25 -15.38 -15.65 18.07
CA ASP A 25 -15.17 -14.68 19.16
C ASP A 25 -13.74 -14.76 19.74
N GLY A 26 -12.82 -15.49 19.08
CA GLY A 26 -11.40 -15.53 19.45
C GLY A 26 -10.68 -14.24 19.06
N TRP A 27 -9.57 -13.93 19.73
CA TRP A 27 -8.79 -12.73 19.45
C TRP A 27 -8.16 -12.74 18.07
N SER A 28 -8.23 -11.60 17.39
CA SER A 28 -7.46 -11.34 16.18
C SER A 28 -6.00 -10.98 16.52
N LYS A 29 -5.23 -10.55 15.51
CA LYS A 29 -3.90 -9.95 15.74
C LYS A 29 -3.96 -8.47 16.12
N ARG A 30 -5.13 -7.84 16.01
CA ARG A 30 -5.35 -6.48 16.52
C ARG A 30 -5.63 -6.52 18.01
N TRP A 31 -5.13 -5.50 18.71
CA TRP A 31 -5.32 -5.37 20.15
C TRP A 31 -6.80 -5.18 20.50
N ASP A 32 -7.34 -6.02 21.37
CA ASP A 32 -8.71 -5.94 21.90
C ASP A 32 -9.80 -5.97 20.80
N VAL A 33 -9.56 -6.74 19.73
CA VAL A 33 -10.51 -6.95 18.63
C VAL A 33 -10.62 -8.44 18.33
N THR A 34 -11.85 -8.99 18.31
CA THR A 34 -12.07 -10.39 17.93
C THR A 34 -11.94 -10.61 16.42
N ARG A 35 -11.73 -11.86 15.99
CA ARG A 35 -11.69 -12.20 14.55
C ARG A 35 -13.01 -11.90 13.87
N ARG A 36 -14.14 -12.15 14.54
CA ARG A 36 -15.47 -11.78 14.05
C ARG A 36 -15.59 -10.27 13.83
N ASP A 37 -15.25 -9.47 14.83
CA ASP A 37 -15.37 -8.02 14.75
C ASP A 37 -14.49 -7.45 13.64
N GLN A 38 -13.22 -7.90 13.54
CA GLN A 38 -12.33 -7.46 12.47
C GLN A 38 -12.86 -7.85 11.09
N ALA A 39 -13.29 -9.11 10.90
CA ALA A 39 -13.79 -9.59 9.62
C ALA A 39 -15.07 -8.83 9.17
N ASP A 40 -16.04 -8.65 10.07
CA ASP A 40 -17.27 -7.94 9.78
C ASP A 40 -17.01 -6.46 9.47
N ALA A 41 -16.11 -5.84 10.22
CA ALA A 41 -15.69 -4.47 9.99
C ALA A 41 -14.98 -4.29 8.63
N ILE A 42 -14.07 -5.22 8.27
CA ILE A 42 -13.41 -5.22 6.97
C ILE A 42 -14.45 -5.33 5.85
N ALA A 43 -15.38 -6.27 5.96
CA ALA A 43 -16.42 -6.45 4.96
C ALA A 43 -17.29 -5.20 4.79
N HIS A 44 -17.71 -4.57 5.90
CA HIS A 44 -18.50 -3.35 5.86
C HIS A 44 -17.74 -2.20 5.15
N VAL A 45 -16.46 -2.02 5.45
CA VAL A 45 -15.62 -1.00 4.79
C VAL A 45 -15.50 -1.28 3.29
N LEU A 46 -15.24 -2.53 2.88
CA LEU A 46 -15.10 -2.90 1.47
C LEU A 46 -16.41 -2.70 0.68
N GLN A 47 -17.55 -3.04 1.28
CA GLN A 47 -18.89 -2.83 0.70
C GLN A 47 -19.18 -1.35 0.52
N THR A 48 -18.93 -0.54 1.56
CA THR A 48 -19.23 0.90 1.55
C THR A 48 -18.32 1.67 0.60
N MET A 49 -17.03 1.32 0.55
CA MET A 49 -16.07 1.91 -0.39
C MET A 49 -16.44 1.61 -1.86
N ASN A 50 -16.99 0.42 -2.10
CA ASN A 50 -17.52 -0.02 -3.39
C ASN A 50 -16.55 0.18 -4.57
N ALA A 51 -15.26 -0.11 -4.37
CA ALA A 51 -14.23 0.05 -5.40
C ALA A 51 -14.34 -1.01 -6.51
N ASP A 52 -13.91 -0.72 -7.74
CA ASP A 52 -13.88 -1.73 -8.80
C ASP A 52 -12.65 -2.65 -8.66
N ALA A 53 -11.54 -2.13 -8.12
CA ALA A 53 -10.35 -2.90 -7.77
C ALA A 53 -9.64 -2.32 -6.53
N ILE A 54 -9.07 -3.19 -5.71
CA ILE A 54 -8.51 -2.88 -4.40
C ILE A 54 -7.14 -3.55 -4.29
N MET A 55 -6.10 -2.74 -4.13
CA MET A 55 -4.77 -3.19 -3.73
C MET A 55 -4.78 -3.44 -2.22
N VAL A 56 -4.83 -4.71 -1.83
CA VAL A 56 -4.81 -5.16 -0.45
C VAL A 56 -3.35 -5.33 -0.01
N ILE A 57 -2.97 -4.60 1.02
CA ILE A 57 -1.67 -4.71 1.67
C ILE A 57 -1.84 -5.52 2.96
N GLU A 58 -0.85 -6.38 3.25
CA GLU A 58 -0.96 -7.43 4.29
C GLU A 58 -2.03 -8.47 3.99
N ALA A 59 -2.15 -8.81 2.70
CA ALA A 59 -3.03 -9.87 2.23
C ALA A 59 -2.58 -11.26 2.76
N PRO A 60 -3.50 -12.24 2.78
CA PRO A 60 -3.21 -13.60 3.24
C PRO A 60 -2.07 -14.28 2.48
N ASP A 61 -1.37 -15.17 3.19
CA ASP A 61 -0.16 -15.86 2.74
C ASP A 61 -0.38 -16.71 1.48
N THR A 62 0.63 -16.78 0.62
CA THR A 62 0.67 -17.70 -0.52
C THR A 62 1.91 -18.59 -0.43
N SER A 63 1.69 -19.89 -0.28
CA SER A 63 2.76 -20.89 -0.15
C SER A 63 2.35 -22.22 -0.76
N SER A 64 3.21 -23.25 -0.63
CA SER A 64 2.86 -24.61 -1.09
C SER A 64 1.65 -25.21 -0.37
N ARG A 65 1.27 -24.67 0.80
CA ARG A 65 0.15 -25.16 1.63
C ARG A 65 -1.03 -24.20 1.69
N ARG A 66 -0.82 -22.91 1.41
CA ARG A 66 -1.83 -21.85 1.54
C ARG A 66 -2.00 -21.10 0.23
N SER A 67 -3.23 -20.69 -0.07
CA SER A 67 -3.53 -19.86 -1.24
C SER A 67 -4.22 -18.58 -0.80
N GLY A 68 -3.44 -17.49 -0.73
CA GLY A 68 -3.98 -16.18 -0.33
C GLY A 68 -5.06 -15.69 -1.29
N ALA A 69 -4.92 -15.98 -2.59
CA ALA A 69 -5.94 -15.65 -3.57
C ALA A 69 -7.24 -16.43 -3.33
N ALA A 70 -7.18 -17.69 -2.88
CA ALA A 70 -8.37 -18.44 -2.51
C ALA A 70 -9.00 -17.88 -1.21
N ALA A 71 -8.19 -17.54 -0.22
CA ALA A 71 -8.66 -16.92 1.02
C ALA A 71 -9.43 -15.61 0.76
N LEU A 72 -8.87 -14.71 -0.07
CA LEU A 72 -9.55 -13.47 -0.44
C LEU A 72 -10.86 -13.70 -1.21
N ARG A 73 -10.93 -14.71 -2.09
CA ARG A 73 -12.18 -15.07 -2.77
C ARG A 73 -13.21 -15.65 -1.81
N ASN A 74 -12.80 -16.53 -0.89
CA ASN A 74 -13.68 -17.07 0.14
C ASN A 74 -14.24 -15.97 1.04
N PHE A 75 -13.43 -14.96 1.37
CA PHE A 75 -13.87 -13.77 2.09
C PHE A 75 -14.92 -12.99 1.29
N ALA A 76 -14.64 -12.72 0.01
CA ALA A 76 -15.56 -12.04 -0.89
C ALA A 76 -16.89 -12.79 -1.02
N ASP A 77 -16.85 -14.11 -1.18
CA ASP A 77 -18.04 -14.96 -1.29
C ASP A 77 -18.85 -14.98 0.01
N HIS A 78 -18.19 -15.05 1.17
CA HIS A 78 -18.85 -15.05 2.48
C HIS A 78 -19.67 -13.76 2.71
N TYR A 79 -19.10 -12.61 2.36
CA TYR A 79 -19.70 -11.30 2.59
C TYR A 79 -20.43 -10.71 1.38
N GLY A 80 -20.54 -11.45 0.26
CA GLY A 80 -21.19 -10.99 -0.96
C GLY A 80 -20.51 -9.75 -1.57
N LEU A 81 -19.19 -9.67 -1.50
CA LEU A 81 -18.43 -8.57 -2.10
C LEU A 81 -18.42 -8.68 -3.62
N ARG A 82 -18.42 -7.54 -4.32
CA ARG A 82 -18.30 -7.51 -5.79
C ARG A 82 -16.89 -7.86 -6.27
N GLN A 83 -15.85 -7.67 -5.44
CA GLN A 83 -14.46 -7.98 -5.78
C GLN A 83 -14.18 -9.49 -5.69
N ARG A 84 -14.83 -10.26 -6.54
CA ARG A 84 -14.88 -11.74 -6.53
C ARG A 84 -13.65 -12.41 -7.13
N ALA A 85 -12.73 -11.65 -7.70
CA ALA A 85 -11.48 -12.15 -8.23
C ALA A 85 -10.29 -11.61 -7.43
N ALA A 86 -9.25 -12.42 -7.28
CA ALA A 86 -8.04 -12.06 -6.55
C ALA A 86 -6.78 -12.47 -7.34
N LEU A 87 -5.79 -11.59 -7.38
CA LEU A 87 -4.49 -11.80 -8.01
C LEU A 87 -3.37 -11.51 -7.00
N ILE A 88 -2.42 -12.43 -6.87
CA ILE A 88 -1.20 -12.27 -6.07
C ILE A 88 0.01 -12.39 -7.00
N GLY A 89 1.06 -11.63 -6.72
CA GLY A 89 2.29 -11.61 -7.50
C GLY A 89 3.25 -12.71 -7.08
N PHE A 90 4.49 -12.31 -6.80
CA PHE A 90 5.49 -13.23 -6.28
C PHE A 90 5.17 -13.58 -4.82
N ALA A 91 5.06 -14.87 -4.54
CA ALA A 91 4.96 -15.37 -3.16
C ALA A 91 6.17 -14.92 -2.34
N ASN A 92 5.95 -14.67 -1.06
CA ASN A 92 7.02 -14.29 -0.13
C ASN A 92 6.82 -14.91 1.26
N ASP A 93 7.89 -14.96 2.06
CA ASP A 93 7.88 -15.67 3.35
C ASP A 93 7.35 -14.81 4.52
N THR A 94 6.76 -13.64 4.26
CA THR A 94 6.36 -12.70 5.32
C THR A 94 4.91 -12.90 5.80
N ARG A 95 4.10 -13.70 5.10
CA ARG A 95 2.64 -13.82 5.33
C ARG A 95 1.88 -12.49 5.27
N GLN A 96 2.46 -11.52 4.59
CA GLN A 96 1.92 -10.18 4.39
C GLN A 96 2.03 -9.87 2.89
N GLU A 97 1.26 -10.62 2.11
CA GLU A 97 1.27 -10.52 0.65
C GLU A 97 0.72 -9.16 0.17
N ILE A 98 1.03 -8.84 -1.08
CA ILE A 98 0.41 -7.73 -1.81
C ILE A 98 -0.53 -8.39 -2.83
N ALA A 99 -1.82 -8.07 -2.76
CA ALA A 99 -2.84 -8.68 -3.60
C ALA A 99 -3.74 -7.63 -4.25
N LEU A 100 -4.26 -7.93 -5.44
CA LEU A 100 -5.35 -7.18 -6.04
C LEU A 100 -6.64 -7.98 -5.91
N MET A 101 -7.63 -7.47 -5.17
CA MET A 101 -9.02 -7.90 -5.29
C MET A 101 -9.73 -7.04 -6.34
N PHE A 102 -10.53 -7.62 -7.24
CA PHE A 102 -11.24 -6.84 -8.25
C PHE A 102 -12.57 -7.46 -8.64
N ASP A 103 -13.48 -6.61 -9.11
CA ASP A 103 -14.74 -7.02 -9.71
C ASP A 103 -14.49 -7.50 -11.14
N PRO A 104 -14.66 -8.81 -11.44
CA PRO A 104 -14.46 -9.34 -12.79
C PRO A 104 -15.48 -8.79 -13.80
N ASP A 105 -16.59 -8.22 -13.33
CA ASP A 105 -17.55 -7.56 -14.20
C ASP A 105 -17.11 -6.13 -14.56
N CYS A 106 -16.16 -5.53 -13.85
CA CYS A 106 -15.62 -4.21 -14.17
C CYS A 106 -14.28 -4.24 -14.92
N GLY A 107 -13.59 -5.37 -14.95
CA GLY A 107 -12.32 -5.46 -15.66
C GLY A 107 -11.57 -6.77 -15.41
N ARG A 108 -10.37 -6.86 -15.97
CA ARG A 108 -9.48 -8.03 -15.85
C ARG A 108 -8.09 -7.59 -15.43
N ALA A 109 -7.49 -8.33 -14.50
CA ALA A 109 -6.11 -8.12 -14.06
C ALA A 109 -5.20 -9.26 -14.50
N VAL A 110 -3.96 -8.94 -14.89
CA VAL A 110 -2.92 -9.92 -15.23
C VAL A 110 -1.61 -9.51 -14.58
N HIS A 111 -1.01 -10.41 -13.78
CA HIS A 111 0.34 -10.21 -13.24
C HIS A 111 1.34 -10.14 -14.41
N ARG A 112 2.05 -9.01 -14.51
CA ARG A 112 2.94 -8.70 -15.64
C ARG A 112 4.20 -7.99 -15.13
N PRO A 113 5.10 -8.70 -14.45
CA PRO A 113 6.36 -8.13 -14.00
C PRO A 113 7.24 -7.80 -15.20
N LEU A 114 7.76 -6.57 -15.27
CA LEU A 114 8.76 -6.21 -16.28
C LEU A 114 10.15 -6.64 -15.78
N SER A 115 11.09 -6.75 -16.71
CA SER A 115 12.49 -7.04 -16.38
C SER A 115 13.38 -6.26 -17.32
N ASP A 116 14.34 -5.54 -16.75
CA ASP A 116 15.37 -4.79 -17.46
C ASP A 116 16.69 -4.87 -16.69
N ASN A 117 17.82 -4.60 -17.35
CA ASN A 117 19.12 -4.61 -16.68
C ASN A 117 19.26 -3.51 -15.63
N ALA A 118 18.68 -2.33 -15.86
CA ALA A 118 18.73 -1.20 -14.92
C ALA A 118 17.65 -1.27 -13.83
N ALA A 119 16.58 -2.02 -14.08
CA ALA A 119 15.50 -2.32 -13.14
C ALA A 119 15.05 -3.78 -13.34
N PRO A 120 15.66 -4.77 -12.68
CA PRO A 120 15.24 -6.17 -12.79
C PRO A 120 13.87 -6.38 -12.16
N ARG A 121 13.30 -7.59 -12.34
CA ARG A 121 12.05 -7.98 -11.65
C ARG A 121 12.20 -7.86 -10.13
N PHE A 122 11.14 -7.44 -9.45
CA PHE A 122 11.19 -7.18 -8.01
C PHE A 122 11.47 -8.39 -7.10
N ASP A 123 11.35 -9.62 -7.61
CA ASP A 123 11.76 -10.84 -6.90
C ASP A 123 13.26 -11.17 -7.03
N ARG A 124 14.05 -10.21 -7.54
CA ARG A 124 15.51 -10.31 -7.67
C ARG A 124 16.20 -9.35 -6.69
N SER A 125 17.44 -9.00 -6.99
CA SER A 125 18.19 -7.96 -6.30
C SER A 125 18.62 -6.87 -7.29
N LEU A 126 18.85 -5.67 -6.78
CA LEU A 126 19.45 -4.57 -7.54
C LEU A 126 20.44 -3.81 -6.68
N THR A 127 21.67 -3.66 -7.15
CA THR A 127 22.63 -2.75 -6.51
C THR A 127 22.28 -1.30 -6.84
N VAL A 128 22.08 -0.50 -5.80
CA VAL A 128 21.82 0.95 -5.90
C VAL A 128 22.82 1.71 -5.05
N THR A 129 23.25 2.86 -5.55
CA THR A 129 24.14 3.75 -4.79
C THR A 129 23.30 4.73 -4.00
N LEU A 130 23.45 4.72 -2.67
CA LEU A 130 22.82 5.64 -1.74
C LEU A 130 23.92 6.35 -0.94
N ASN A 131 23.98 7.68 -0.99
CA ASN A 131 25.00 8.49 -0.33
C ASN A 131 26.45 8.02 -0.60
N GLY A 132 26.75 7.63 -1.84
CA GLY A 132 28.09 7.18 -2.23
C GLY A 132 28.43 5.73 -1.83
N HIS A 133 27.48 4.99 -1.27
CA HIS A 133 27.64 3.58 -0.91
C HIS A 133 26.72 2.69 -1.74
N ASP A 134 27.27 1.62 -2.28
CA ASP A 134 26.50 0.59 -2.97
C ASP A 134 25.78 -0.30 -1.96
N ILE A 135 24.48 -0.52 -2.20
CA ILE A 135 23.59 -1.32 -1.38
C ILE A 135 22.86 -2.29 -2.29
N ASP A 136 22.92 -3.57 -1.96
CA ASP A 136 22.09 -4.58 -2.63
C ASP A 136 20.65 -4.49 -2.09
N ALA A 137 19.78 -3.87 -2.88
CA ALA A 137 18.36 -3.79 -2.60
C ALA A 137 17.69 -5.13 -2.88
N VAL A 138 16.96 -5.64 -1.90
CA VAL A 138 16.11 -6.84 -2.02
C VAL A 138 14.77 -6.51 -1.38
N TRP A 139 13.69 -6.92 -2.04
CA TRP A 139 12.34 -6.83 -1.48
C TRP A 139 12.01 -8.11 -0.71
N SER A 140 11.67 -7.97 0.57
CA SER A 140 11.05 -9.07 1.32
C SER A 140 9.60 -9.29 0.91
N LYS A 141 8.96 -8.24 0.38
CA LYS A 141 7.60 -8.23 -0.17
C LYS A 141 7.69 -7.62 -1.57
N PRO A 142 7.99 -8.40 -2.61
CA PRO A 142 8.18 -7.87 -3.96
C PRO A 142 6.96 -7.08 -4.43
N PRO A 143 7.11 -5.84 -4.93
CA PRO A 143 5.99 -5.09 -5.49
C PRO A 143 5.20 -5.87 -6.55
N LEU A 144 3.88 -5.75 -6.49
CA LEU A 144 2.95 -6.41 -7.39
C LEU A 144 2.79 -5.61 -8.68
N GLU A 145 3.47 -6.03 -9.74
CA GLU A 145 3.34 -5.42 -11.06
C GLU A 145 2.29 -6.12 -11.92
N LEU A 146 1.27 -5.39 -12.33
CA LEU A 146 0.18 -5.95 -13.12
C LEU A 146 -0.37 -4.96 -14.12
N VAL A 147 -1.13 -5.49 -15.08
CA VAL A 147 -1.98 -4.69 -15.95
C VAL A 147 -3.43 -4.94 -15.59
N TYR A 148 -4.17 -3.88 -15.28
CA TYR A 148 -5.61 -3.90 -15.10
C TYR A 148 -6.27 -3.30 -16.34
N THR A 149 -7.12 -4.08 -17.00
CA THR A 149 -7.90 -3.63 -18.16
C THR A 149 -9.35 -3.48 -17.73
N PRO A 150 -9.85 -2.25 -17.57
CA PRO A 150 -11.27 -2.01 -17.31
C PRO A 150 -12.13 -2.58 -18.45
N ARG A 151 -13.41 -2.88 -18.18
CA ARG A 151 -14.37 -3.28 -19.22
C ARG A 151 -14.50 -2.18 -20.27
N ASP A 152 -14.62 -0.95 -19.80
CA ASP A 152 -14.73 0.25 -20.62
C ASP A 152 -13.54 1.16 -20.32
N GLY A 153 -12.80 1.57 -21.36
CA GLY A 153 -11.65 2.46 -21.26
C GLY A 153 -10.29 1.76 -21.39
N ALA A 154 -9.23 2.54 -21.18
CA ALA A 154 -7.86 2.10 -21.45
C ALA A 154 -7.23 1.36 -20.26
N ALA A 155 -6.37 0.38 -20.58
CA ALA A 155 -5.62 -0.37 -19.60
C ALA A 155 -4.74 0.53 -18.72
N LEU A 156 -4.51 0.06 -17.49
CA LEU A 156 -3.68 0.67 -16.48
C LEU A 156 -2.53 -0.27 -16.13
N SER A 157 -1.33 0.29 -16.00
CA SER A 157 -0.23 -0.42 -15.33
C SER A 157 -0.29 -0.08 -13.85
N LEU A 158 -0.41 -1.08 -12.99
CA LEU A 158 -0.44 -0.91 -11.53
C LEU A 158 0.83 -1.52 -10.91
N ILE A 159 1.39 -0.82 -9.93
CA ILE A 159 2.46 -1.35 -9.06
C ILE A 159 2.01 -1.25 -7.61
N GLY A 160 1.67 -2.40 -7.00
CA GLY A 160 1.33 -2.54 -5.59
C GLY A 160 2.58 -2.54 -4.71
N VAL A 161 2.62 -1.72 -3.65
CA VAL A 161 3.83 -1.51 -2.83
C VAL A 161 3.56 -1.79 -1.35
N HIS A 162 4.47 -2.54 -0.71
CA HIS A 162 4.60 -2.62 0.74
C HIS A 162 6.08 -2.46 1.10
N SER A 163 6.51 -1.23 1.37
CA SER A 163 7.90 -0.92 1.68
C SER A 163 8.31 -1.35 3.09
N LYS A 164 9.62 -1.51 3.32
CA LYS A 164 10.13 -1.87 4.64
C LYS A 164 9.79 -0.80 5.69
N SER A 165 9.11 -1.19 6.77
CA SER A 165 8.89 -0.31 7.93
C SER A 165 10.18 0.26 8.51
N LYS A 166 10.13 1.55 8.87
CA LYS A 166 11.19 2.27 9.60
C LYS A 166 11.29 1.90 11.07
N ALA A 167 10.30 1.19 11.62
CA ALA A 167 10.24 0.85 13.03
C ALA A 167 11.54 0.16 13.48
N ALA A 168 12.12 0.67 14.57
CA ALA A 168 13.36 0.15 15.12
C ALA A 168 13.10 -0.52 16.46
N HIS A 169 13.44 -1.81 16.54
CA HIS A 169 13.36 -2.59 17.77
C HIS A 169 14.76 -2.78 18.36
N GLY A 170 14.84 -2.87 19.68
CA GLY A 170 16.09 -3.10 20.39
C GLY A 170 15.97 -2.71 21.86
N ASP A 171 16.74 -3.38 22.70
CA ASP A 171 16.68 -3.23 24.16
C ASP A 171 17.22 -1.86 24.59
N THR A 172 18.26 -1.38 23.91
CA THR A 172 18.91 -0.09 24.19
C THR A 172 18.64 0.97 23.12
N ALA A 173 18.76 2.24 23.51
CA ALA A 173 18.62 3.36 22.58
C ALA A 173 19.65 3.30 21.43
N ALA A 174 20.89 2.92 21.72
CA ALA A 174 21.94 2.77 20.70
C ALA A 174 21.65 1.64 19.71
N GLN A 175 21.10 0.52 20.17
CA GLN A 175 20.66 -0.57 19.28
C GLN A 175 19.49 -0.11 18.41
N ARG A 176 18.47 0.55 18.98
CA ARG A 176 17.34 1.10 18.22
C ARG A 176 17.79 2.08 17.16
N ALA A 177 18.71 3.01 17.48
CA ALA A 177 19.26 3.95 16.51
C ALA A 177 19.96 3.21 15.35
N ARG A 178 20.83 2.23 15.65
CA ARG A 178 21.53 1.45 14.62
C ARG A 178 20.58 0.67 13.72
N VAL A 179 19.57 0.01 14.30
CA VAL A 179 18.55 -0.74 13.56
C VAL A 179 17.71 0.20 12.71
N GLY A 180 17.34 1.37 13.23
CA GLY A 180 16.60 2.39 12.49
C GLY A 180 17.35 2.87 11.24
N VAL A 181 18.64 3.19 11.37
CA VAL A 181 19.49 3.57 10.22
C VAL A 181 19.57 2.43 9.19
N ALA A 182 19.76 1.19 9.63
CA ALA A 182 19.83 0.04 8.72
C ALA A 182 18.49 -0.21 7.99
N ASN A 183 17.36 -0.11 8.69
CA ASN A 183 16.02 -0.24 8.11
C ASN A 183 15.76 0.86 7.09
N ARG A 184 16.12 2.10 7.41
CA ARG A 184 15.99 3.25 6.51
C ARG A 184 16.83 3.10 5.25
N ARG A 185 18.09 2.67 5.36
CA ARG A 185 18.94 2.40 4.18
C ARG A 185 18.32 1.34 3.27
N LYS A 186 17.74 0.28 3.83
CA LYS A 186 17.02 -0.76 3.06
C LYS A 186 15.75 -0.22 2.40
N GLN A 187 14.98 0.60 3.12
CA GLN A 187 13.77 1.22 2.57
C GLN A 187 14.10 2.18 1.42
N LEU A 188 15.08 3.06 1.61
CA LEU A 188 15.51 4.00 0.56
C LEU A 188 16.09 3.27 -0.66
N SER A 189 16.84 2.17 -0.46
CA SER A 189 17.34 1.37 -1.58
C SER A 189 16.20 0.71 -2.38
N GLN A 190 15.15 0.23 -1.69
CA GLN A 190 13.91 -0.25 -2.30
C GLN A 190 13.19 0.86 -3.08
N CYS A 191 13.04 2.06 -2.51
CA CYS A 191 12.43 3.21 -3.18
C CYS A 191 13.22 3.67 -4.42
N LEU A 192 14.56 3.65 -4.37
CA LEU A 192 15.41 3.94 -5.52
C LEU A 192 15.20 2.92 -6.65
N TRP A 193 15.09 1.63 -6.33
CA TRP A 193 14.76 0.61 -7.32
C TRP A 193 13.36 0.84 -7.91
N LEU A 194 12.34 1.02 -7.07
CA LEU A 194 10.99 1.33 -7.54
C LEU A 194 10.97 2.55 -8.46
N ARG A 195 11.70 3.61 -8.09
CA ARG A 195 11.81 4.80 -8.94
C ARG A 195 12.48 4.51 -10.28
N ARG A 196 13.55 3.70 -10.32
CA ARG A 196 14.18 3.28 -11.60
C ARG A 196 13.18 2.56 -12.51
N ARG A 197 12.31 1.72 -11.94
CA ARG A 197 11.22 1.07 -12.69
C ARG A 197 10.19 2.08 -13.20
N VAL A 198 9.75 3.02 -12.36
CA VAL A 198 8.84 4.11 -12.78
C VAL A 198 9.46 4.92 -13.93
N ASP A 199 10.73 5.31 -13.80
CA ASP A 199 11.40 6.07 -14.85
C ASP A 199 11.52 5.28 -16.14
N GLN A 200 11.79 3.97 -16.07
CA GLN A 200 11.81 3.10 -17.24
C GLN A 200 10.45 3.17 -17.96
N MET A 201 9.36 2.93 -17.23
CA MET A 201 8.02 2.92 -17.83
C MET A 201 7.64 4.26 -18.45
N LEU A 202 7.96 5.38 -17.79
CA LEU A 202 7.66 6.73 -18.30
C LEU A 202 8.60 7.17 -19.44
N ARG A 203 9.82 6.64 -19.52
CA ARG A 203 10.71 6.86 -20.67
C ARG A 203 10.26 6.05 -21.87
N ASP A 204 9.88 4.80 -21.66
CA ASP A 204 9.45 3.88 -22.72
C ASP A 204 8.09 4.33 -23.30
N ASP A 205 7.20 4.86 -22.45
CA ASP A 205 5.93 5.45 -22.83
C ASP A 205 5.59 6.67 -21.96
N PRO A 206 5.85 7.91 -22.45
CA PRO A 206 5.48 9.15 -21.75
C PRO A 206 3.98 9.32 -21.50
N ALA A 207 3.13 8.60 -22.24
CA ALA A 207 1.68 8.59 -22.06
C ALA A 207 1.21 7.40 -21.20
N ALA A 208 2.14 6.65 -20.60
CA ALA A 208 1.83 5.48 -19.79
C ALA A 208 0.82 5.82 -18.70
N ARG A 209 -0.28 5.06 -18.66
CA ARG A 209 -1.30 5.15 -17.62
C ARG A 209 -0.87 4.34 -16.39
N LEU A 210 0.14 4.84 -15.69
CA LEU A 210 0.75 4.20 -14.52
C LEU A 210 0.13 4.71 -13.22
N VAL A 211 -0.17 3.77 -12.31
CA VAL A 211 -0.53 4.00 -10.91
C VAL A 211 0.41 3.19 -10.00
N VAL A 212 1.03 3.85 -9.02
CA VAL A 212 1.83 3.20 -7.97
C VAL A 212 1.09 3.41 -6.65
N LEU A 213 0.69 2.32 -6.01
CA LEU A 213 -0.22 2.39 -4.86
C LEU A 213 0.11 1.34 -3.79
N GLY A 214 -0.14 1.66 -2.53
CA GLY A 214 0.18 0.77 -1.42
C GLY A 214 0.64 1.52 -0.18
N ASP A 215 1.21 0.74 0.76
CA ASP A 215 1.80 1.21 2.00
C ASP A 215 3.30 1.42 1.81
N PHE A 216 3.71 2.68 1.83
CA PHE A 216 5.10 3.07 1.70
C PHE A 216 5.84 3.07 3.03
N ASN A 217 5.17 2.83 4.16
CA ASN A 217 5.76 2.82 5.50
C ASN A 217 6.61 4.09 5.76
N ASP A 218 6.25 5.18 5.09
CA ASP A 218 7.01 6.41 4.98
C ASP A 218 6.06 7.58 4.70
N GLY A 219 6.36 8.72 5.30
CA GLY A 219 5.62 9.97 5.20
C GLY A 219 6.52 11.10 4.68
N PRO A 220 6.00 12.05 3.89
CA PRO A 220 6.78 13.17 3.41
C PRO A 220 7.34 14.06 4.51
N GLY A 221 8.57 14.51 4.31
CA GLY A 221 9.32 15.30 5.28
C GLY A 221 10.63 14.64 5.65
N LEU A 222 11.43 15.34 6.47
CA LEU A 222 12.66 14.79 7.03
C LEU A 222 12.43 14.59 8.53
N ASP A 223 12.32 13.34 8.99
CA ASP A 223 12.53 13.02 10.39
C ASP A 223 14.01 13.24 10.80
N GLU A 224 14.30 13.16 12.09
CA GLU A 224 15.62 13.50 12.66
C GLU A 224 16.80 12.71 12.04
N TYR A 225 16.54 11.55 11.43
CA TYR A 225 17.53 10.70 10.76
C TYR A 225 17.58 10.92 9.25
N GLU A 226 16.58 11.61 8.69
CA GLU A 226 16.36 11.80 7.26
C GLU A 226 17.18 12.96 6.68
N VAL A 227 17.64 13.87 7.55
CA VAL A 227 18.62 14.92 7.21
C VAL A 227 19.89 14.33 6.60
N GLU A 228 20.30 13.13 7.05
CA GLU A 228 21.47 12.42 6.51
C GLU A 228 21.27 11.93 5.05
N PHE A 229 20.02 11.71 4.63
CA PHE A 229 19.69 11.15 3.31
C PHE A 229 19.10 12.17 2.33
N GLY A 230 18.71 13.35 2.83
CA GLY A 230 18.34 14.51 2.02
C GLY A 230 16.93 14.45 1.39
N GLN A 231 16.26 13.30 1.42
CA GLN A 231 14.89 13.10 0.93
C GLN A 231 14.28 11.81 1.50
N SER A 232 12.96 11.78 1.64
CA SER A 232 12.18 10.58 2.01
C SER A 232 12.09 9.58 0.85
N GLY A 233 11.75 8.32 1.15
CA GLY A 233 11.46 7.29 0.15
C GLY A 233 10.26 7.66 -0.73
N VAL A 234 9.27 8.34 -0.16
CA VAL A 234 8.12 8.89 -0.90
C VAL A 234 8.57 9.94 -1.93
N GLU A 235 9.44 10.89 -1.55
CA GLU A 235 10.00 11.88 -2.48
C GLU A 235 10.80 11.22 -3.62
N ILE A 236 11.59 10.19 -3.28
CA ILE A 236 12.33 9.41 -4.28
C ILE A 236 11.38 8.84 -5.33
N VAL A 237 10.27 8.21 -4.91
CA VAL A 237 9.35 7.54 -5.84
C VAL A 237 8.52 8.55 -6.62
N LEU A 238 8.04 9.63 -5.98
CA LEU A 238 7.40 10.74 -6.68
C LEU A 238 8.32 11.35 -7.74
N GLY A 239 9.63 11.35 -7.52
CA GLY A 239 10.64 11.90 -8.42
C GLY A 239 10.49 13.40 -8.57
N THR A 240 10.29 14.09 -7.45
CA THR A 240 10.17 15.56 -7.38
C THR A 240 11.49 16.29 -7.61
N GLN A 241 12.61 15.58 -7.71
CA GLN A 241 13.95 16.15 -7.89
C GLN A 241 14.57 15.79 -9.24
N GLY A 242 15.38 16.73 -9.78
CA GLY A 242 16.09 16.60 -11.04
C GLY A 242 15.18 16.63 -12.28
N ASP A 243 15.68 16.12 -13.40
CA ASP A 243 14.96 16.11 -14.69
C ASP A 243 13.98 14.93 -14.84
N ARG A 244 13.51 14.39 -13.72
CA ARG A 244 12.61 13.23 -13.69
C ARG A 244 11.18 13.66 -14.00
N MET A 245 10.43 12.80 -14.68
CA MET A 245 8.99 12.99 -14.86
C MET A 245 8.26 12.65 -13.55
N PRO A 246 7.66 13.61 -12.83
CA PRO A 246 7.14 13.34 -11.50
C PRO A 246 5.82 12.58 -11.56
N LEU A 247 5.62 11.67 -10.61
CA LEU A 247 4.28 11.16 -10.27
C LEU A 247 3.54 12.19 -9.43
N HIS A 248 2.23 12.03 -9.30
CA HIS A 248 1.38 12.94 -8.55
C HIS A 248 0.50 12.20 -7.54
N ASP A 249 0.50 12.68 -6.31
CA ASP A 249 -0.48 12.36 -5.27
C ASP A 249 -0.77 13.68 -4.51
N PRO A 250 -2.04 14.09 -4.36
CA PRO A 250 -2.38 15.38 -3.76
C PRO A 250 -2.05 15.44 -2.27
N HIS A 251 -2.16 14.32 -1.54
CA HIS A 251 -1.87 14.26 -0.11
C HIS A 251 -0.36 14.33 0.14
N ALA A 252 0.43 13.64 -0.68
CA ALA A 252 1.88 13.74 -0.62
C ALA A 252 2.36 15.17 -0.94
N GLN A 253 1.78 15.81 -1.97
CA GLN A 253 2.09 17.20 -2.31
C GLN A 253 1.74 18.17 -1.16
N LEU A 254 0.59 17.98 -0.52
CA LEU A 254 0.18 18.80 0.64
C LEU A 254 1.15 18.64 1.82
N ALA A 255 1.52 17.41 2.15
CA ALA A 255 2.45 17.12 3.24
C ALA A 255 3.87 17.63 2.96
N LEU A 256 4.33 17.64 1.71
CA LEU A 256 5.61 18.24 1.29
C LEU A 256 5.58 19.77 1.32
N GLY A 257 4.44 20.37 0.93
CA GLY A 257 4.30 21.83 0.80
C GLY A 257 4.17 22.56 2.14
N SER A 258 3.79 21.87 3.22
CA SER A 258 3.55 22.49 4.53
C SER A 258 4.24 21.73 5.65
N ARG A 259 5.41 22.23 6.08
CA ARG A 259 6.14 21.63 7.21
C ARG A 259 5.40 21.76 8.54
N ASN A 260 4.61 22.83 8.72
CA ASN A 260 3.97 23.20 10.00
C ASN A 260 2.43 23.20 9.97
N GLY A 261 1.79 22.69 8.90
CA GLY A 261 0.33 22.60 8.78
C GLY A 261 -0.23 21.25 9.20
N ALA A 262 -1.55 21.18 9.40
CA ALA A 262 -2.25 19.91 9.51
C ALA A 262 -1.99 19.07 8.26
N ARG A 263 -1.63 17.79 8.46
CA ARG A 263 -1.32 16.85 7.38
C ARG A 263 -2.41 15.78 7.28
N PRO A 264 -2.75 15.31 6.08
CA PRO A 264 -3.56 14.12 5.92
C PRO A 264 -2.92 12.94 6.67
N ALA A 265 -3.74 11.99 7.10
CA ALA A 265 -3.28 10.75 7.71
C ALA A 265 -4.05 9.58 7.12
N THR A 266 -3.34 8.48 6.84
CA THR A 266 -3.92 7.20 6.41
C THR A 266 -3.73 6.13 7.45
N ALA A 267 -2.95 6.37 8.52
CA ALA A 267 -2.75 5.42 9.59
C ALA A 267 -2.86 6.10 10.95
N ARG A 268 -3.35 5.34 11.93
CA ARG A 268 -3.48 5.74 13.32
C ARG A 268 -3.15 4.57 14.26
N PHE A 269 -2.06 4.69 14.99
CA PHE A 269 -1.56 3.63 15.88
C PHE A 269 -1.34 4.16 17.29
N ARG A 270 -1.44 3.27 18.28
CA ARG A 270 -1.21 3.60 19.69
C ARG A 270 0.03 2.88 20.21
N PRO A 271 1.19 3.56 20.32
CA PRO A 271 2.35 2.96 20.95
C PRO A 271 2.14 2.86 22.48
N ASN A 272 2.16 1.64 23.01
CA ASN A 272 1.94 1.35 24.43
C ASN A 272 0.62 1.98 24.95
N ASP A 273 0.54 2.29 26.25
CA ASP A 273 -0.57 3.05 26.85
C ASP A 273 -0.49 4.57 26.58
N GLY A 274 0.20 4.97 25.51
CA GLY A 274 0.40 6.36 25.09
C GLY A 274 -0.74 6.94 24.25
N PRO A 275 -0.62 8.21 23.81
CA PRO A 275 -1.58 8.81 22.88
C PRO A 275 -1.51 8.14 21.51
N TYR A 276 -2.60 8.27 20.74
CA TYR A 276 -2.58 7.88 19.33
C TYR A 276 -1.66 8.78 18.52
N LEU A 277 -0.91 8.16 17.62
CA LEU A 277 -0.10 8.82 16.60
C LEU A 277 -0.76 8.63 15.24
N SER A 278 -0.71 9.66 14.40
CA SER A 278 -1.22 9.63 13.03
C SER A 278 -0.10 9.78 12.03
N ALA A 279 -0.18 9.08 10.91
CA ALA A 279 0.80 9.14 9.84
C ALA A 279 0.14 9.04 8.46
N LEU A 280 0.75 9.66 7.46
CA LEU A 280 0.45 9.44 6.05
C LEU A 280 1.42 8.38 5.53
N LEU A 281 0.93 7.18 5.23
CA LEU A 281 1.75 6.02 4.83
C LEU A 281 1.27 5.37 3.54
N ASP A 282 -0.02 5.55 3.20
CA ASP A 282 -0.67 4.92 2.06
C ASP A 282 -0.91 5.94 0.95
N TYR A 283 -0.51 5.60 -0.28
CA TYR A 283 -0.54 6.54 -1.41
C TYR A 283 -1.17 5.90 -2.63
N ILE A 284 -1.71 6.75 -3.51
CA ILE A 284 -2.04 6.39 -4.89
C ILE A 284 -1.38 7.43 -5.80
N MET A 285 -0.15 7.15 -6.21
CA MET A 285 0.63 8.02 -7.08
C MET A 285 0.31 7.74 -8.53
N VAL A 286 -0.02 8.78 -9.31
CA VAL A 286 -0.38 8.62 -10.72
C VAL A 286 0.60 9.32 -11.65
N SER A 287 0.81 8.72 -12.82
CA SER A 287 1.52 9.33 -13.96
C SER A 287 0.91 10.66 -14.42
N PRO A 288 1.67 11.51 -15.13
CA PRO A 288 1.13 12.75 -15.71
C PRO A 288 -0.07 12.53 -16.64
N ALA A 289 -0.06 11.45 -17.42
CA ALA A 289 -1.16 11.10 -18.33
C ALA A 289 -2.47 10.86 -17.57
N LEU A 290 -2.43 10.18 -16.43
CA LEU A 290 -3.60 9.99 -15.57
C LEU A 290 -3.95 11.24 -14.78
N ARG A 291 -2.96 12.01 -14.30
CA ARG A 291 -3.22 13.29 -13.64
C ARG A 291 -4.03 14.23 -14.53
N ALA A 292 -3.74 14.25 -15.84
CA ALA A 292 -4.44 15.10 -16.81
C ALA A 292 -5.93 14.78 -16.92
N THR A 293 -6.38 13.58 -16.51
CA THR A 293 -7.81 13.23 -16.47
C THR A 293 -8.52 13.71 -15.21
N GLN A 294 -7.85 14.53 -14.39
CA GLN A 294 -8.38 15.11 -13.14
C GLN A 294 -9.05 14.08 -12.21
N PRO A 295 -8.36 12.98 -11.85
CA PRO A 295 -8.95 12.00 -10.94
C PRO A 295 -9.13 12.57 -9.54
N VAL A 296 -10.00 11.92 -8.76
CA VAL A 296 -10.38 12.38 -7.42
C VAL A 296 -9.89 11.40 -6.38
N TRP A 297 -9.12 11.90 -5.41
CA TRP A 297 -8.66 11.11 -4.28
C TRP A 297 -9.57 11.30 -3.08
N ARG A 298 -9.69 10.27 -2.24
CA ARG A 298 -10.34 10.34 -0.94
C ARG A 298 -9.62 9.44 0.05
N ILE A 299 -9.33 9.95 1.23
CA ILE A 299 -8.90 9.14 2.38
C ILE A 299 -10.13 8.90 3.23
N TRP A 300 -10.46 7.65 3.49
CA TRP A 300 -11.62 7.26 4.30
C TRP A 300 -11.29 7.37 5.80
N HIS A 301 -10.87 8.56 6.24
CA HIS A 301 -10.40 8.78 7.61
C HIS A 301 -11.57 8.98 8.58
N PRO A 302 -11.65 8.22 9.69
CA PRO A 302 -12.79 8.21 10.61
C PRO A 302 -13.10 9.55 11.29
N PHE A 303 -12.11 10.45 11.35
CA PHE A 303 -12.22 11.73 12.04
C PHE A 303 -12.08 12.96 11.14
N ASP A 304 -11.53 12.78 9.93
CA ASP A 304 -11.18 13.90 9.04
C ASP A 304 -12.07 13.95 7.79
N ASP A 305 -12.62 12.81 7.37
CA ASP A 305 -13.62 12.75 6.31
C ASP A 305 -15.02 13.06 6.90
N PRO A 306 -15.70 14.14 6.49
CA PRO A 306 -16.97 14.54 7.11
C PRO A 306 -18.10 13.52 6.97
N GLU A 307 -18.17 12.82 5.84
CA GLU A 307 -19.22 11.82 5.60
C GLU A 307 -18.96 10.58 6.45
N VAL A 308 -17.70 10.13 6.53
CA VAL A 308 -17.30 9.02 7.41
C VAL A 308 -17.52 9.38 8.88
N PHE A 309 -17.17 10.61 9.29
CA PHE A 309 -17.34 11.04 10.68
C PHE A 309 -18.81 11.08 11.09
N ALA A 310 -19.71 11.46 10.17
CA ALA A 310 -21.15 11.47 10.42
C ALA A 310 -21.75 10.06 10.50
N ASP A 311 -21.20 9.09 9.75
CA ASP A 311 -21.61 7.69 9.80
C ASP A 311 -20.88 6.93 10.93
N THR A 312 -21.53 6.84 12.09
CA THR A 312 -20.95 6.13 13.24
C THR A 312 -20.69 4.66 12.96
N SER A 313 -21.51 3.98 12.15
CA SER A 313 -21.31 2.56 11.83
C SER A 313 -20.03 2.36 11.02
N LEU A 314 -19.85 3.16 9.96
CA LEU A 314 -18.65 3.11 9.14
C LEU A 314 -17.41 3.53 9.93
N ARG A 315 -17.53 4.57 10.77
CA ARG A 315 -16.43 5.05 11.61
C ARG A 315 -15.91 3.97 12.55
N GLU A 316 -16.80 3.29 13.28
CA GLU A 316 -16.39 2.21 14.18
C GLU A 316 -15.83 1.02 13.41
N ALA A 317 -16.41 0.68 12.24
CA ALA A 317 -15.87 -0.37 11.39
C ALA A 317 -14.45 -0.05 10.91
N LEU A 318 -14.15 1.18 10.48
CA LEU A 318 -12.79 1.57 10.11
C LEU A 318 -11.80 1.40 11.28
N LEU A 319 -12.21 1.74 12.50
CA LEU A 319 -11.37 1.62 13.70
C LEU A 319 -11.16 0.17 14.15
N LEU A 320 -12.13 -0.72 13.92
CA LEU A 320 -12.06 -2.15 14.22
C LEU A 320 -11.32 -2.96 13.14
N ALA A 321 -11.42 -2.55 11.87
CA ALA A 321 -10.87 -3.28 10.75
C ALA A 321 -9.33 -3.24 10.71
N SER A 322 -8.74 -2.04 10.82
CA SER A 322 -7.31 -1.83 10.63
C SER A 322 -6.82 -0.60 11.39
N ASP A 323 -5.50 -0.49 11.60
CA ASP A 323 -4.84 0.76 12.00
C ASP A 323 -4.51 1.67 10.79
N HIS A 324 -4.79 1.21 9.58
CA HIS A 324 -4.78 2.01 8.36
C HIS A 324 -6.20 2.24 7.80
N PHE A 325 -6.37 3.34 7.09
CA PHE A 325 -7.61 3.76 6.46
C PHE A 325 -7.47 3.70 4.94
N PRO A 326 -8.49 3.20 4.21
CA PRO A 326 -8.43 3.09 2.76
C PRO A 326 -8.20 4.44 2.08
N VAL A 327 -7.45 4.41 0.99
CA VAL A 327 -7.36 5.53 0.03
C VAL A 327 -8.02 5.07 -1.27
N THR A 328 -8.89 5.90 -1.83
CA THR A 328 -9.50 5.65 -3.14
C THR A 328 -9.11 6.68 -4.16
N LEU A 329 -9.08 6.25 -5.42
CA LEU A 329 -8.88 7.06 -6.62
C LEU A 329 -10.04 6.81 -7.59
N ASP A 330 -10.84 7.84 -7.82
CA ASP A 330 -11.86 7.82 -8.86
C ASP A 330 -11.26 8.33 -10.19
N LEU A 331 -11.21 7.43 -11.16
CA LEU A 331 -10.76 7.68 -12.52
C LEU A 331 -11.96 7.84 -13.43
N MET A 332 -11.96 8.93 -14.20
CA MET A 332 -12.80 9.06 -15.39
C MET A 332 -12.30 8.04 -16.41
N VAL A 333 -13.18 7.09 -16.76
CA VAL A 333 -12.93 6.05 -17.77
C VAL A 333 -13.51 6.50 -19.10
#